data_AF-A0A7C5DYA4-F1
#
_entry.id   AF-A0A7C5DYA4-F1
#
_cell.length_a   1.000
_cell.length_b   1.000
_cell.length_c   1.000
_cell.angle_alpha   90.00
_cell.angle_beta   90.00
_cell.angle_gamma   90.00
#
_symmetry.space_group_name_H-M   'P 1'
#
loop_
_entity.id
_entity.type
_entity.pdbx_description
1 polymer ?
#
loop_
_entity_poly.entity_id
_entity_poly.type
_entity_poly.pdbx_seq_one_letter_code
_entity_poly.pdbx_strand_id
1 'polypeptide(L)' 'ERYIPHKISILEVLTTKQRETLLKAYEMGYYSIPRKTTLSEIGKARNISDSAVREHLRKSENKIMSLIFGKD' A
#
# COMPACT_ATOMS: atom_id res chain seq x y z
N GLU A 1 -11.80 3.70 27.75
CA GLU A 1 -11.78 2.64 26.72
C GLU A 1 -11.23 3.28 25.44
N ARG A 2 -10.04 2.89 24.97
CA ARG A 2 -9.43 3.56 23.79
C ARG A 2 -10.24 3.14 22.57
N TYR A 3 -10.79 4.12 21.85
CA TYR A 3 -11.39 3.91 20.54
C TYR A 3 -10.34 3.24 19.64
N ILE A 4 -10.54 1.96 19.34
CA ILE A 4 -9.84 1.26 18.26
C ILE A 4 -10.76 1.45 17.06
N PRO A 5 -10.46 2.35 16.11
CA PRO A 5 -11.25 2.46 14.90
C PRO A 5 -11.34 1.06 14.29
N HIS A 6 -12.57 0.57 14.14
CA HIS A 6 -12.82 -0.74 13.54
C HIS A 6 -11.99 -0.86 12.25
N LYS A 7 -11.38 -2.05 12.07
CA LYS A 7 -10.56 -2.54 10.93
C LYS A 7 -11.00 -2.12 9.51
N ILE A 8 -12.16 -1.50 9.36
CA ILE A 8 -12.83 -1.10 8.12
C ILE A 8 -12.33 0.25 7.56
N SER A 9 -11.71 1.15 8.33
CA SER A 9 -11.41 2.52 7.84
C SER A 9 -10.04 2.72 7.14
N ILE A 10 -9.02 1.87 7.37
CA ILE A 10 -7.64 2.18 6.91
C ILE A 10 -7.45 2.03 5.39
N LEU A 11 -8.25 1.18 4.74
CA LEU A 11 -8.21 1.01 3.29
C LEU A 11 -9.12 2.00 2.55
N GLU A 12 -10.10 2.59 3.25
CA GLU A 12 -11.01 3.58 2.69
C GLU A 12 -10.34 4.94 2.45
N VAL A 13 -9.28 5.26 3.22
CA VAL A 13 -8.49 6.49 2.99
C VAL A 13 -7.58 6.42 1.75
N LEU A 14 -7.38 5.22 1.21
CA LEU A 14 -6.60 5.01 0.01
C LEU A 14 -7.47 5.21 -1.22
N THR A 15 -6.92 5.85 -2.26
CA THR A 15 -7.59 5.83 -3.57
C THR A 15 -7.63 4.40 -4.10
N THR A 16 -8.54 4.10 -5.01
CA THR A 16 -8.63 2.77 -5.64
C THR A 16 -7.26 2.30 -6.18
N LYS A 17 -6.52 3.18 -6.86
CA LYS A 17 -5.17 2.87 -7.38
C LYS A 17 -4.16 2.55 -6.28
N GLN A 18 -4.16 3.35 -5.20
CA GLN A 18 -3.30 3.14 -4.04
C GLN A 18 -3.58 1.79 -3.36
N ARG A 19 -4.86 1.53 -3.07
CA ARG A 19 -5.31 0.28 -2.45
C ARG A 19 -4.95 -0.93 -3.30
N GLU A 20 -5.23 -0.88 -4.60
CA GLU A 20 -4.95 -2.00 -5.48
C GLU A 20 -3.45 -2.25 -5.68
N THR A 21 -2.63 -1.20 -5.78
CA THR A 21 -1.18 -1.37 -5.86
C THR A 21 -0.61 -1.95 -4.56
N LEU A 22 -1.08 -1.48 -3.40
CA LEU A 22 -0.67 -1.99 -2.09
C LEU A 22 -1.07 -3.47 -1.92
N LEU A 23 -2.32 -3.81 -2.26
CA LEU A 23 -2.82 -5.20 -2.23
C LEU A 23 -1.98 -6.09 -3.16
N LYS A 24 -1.74 -5.65 -4.40
CA LYS A 24 -0.96 -6.44 -5.35
C LYS A 24 0.48 -6.67 -4.90
N ALA A 25 1.11 -5.65 -4.32
CA ALA A 25 2.45 -5.77 -3.73
C ALA A 25 2.47 -6.77 -2.57
N TYR A 26 1.45 -6.74 -1.70
CA TYR A 26 1.31 -7.72 -0.62
C TYR A 26 1.15 -9.15 -1.15
N GLU A 27 0.22 -9.38 -2.07
CA GLU A 27 -0.04 -10.69 -2.69
C GLU A 27 1.19 -11.27 -3.39
N MET A 28 1.96 -10.42 -4.08
CA MET A 28 3.17 -10.84 -4.79
C MET A 28 4.39 -10.97 -3.86
N GLY A 29 4.24 -10.70 -2.56
CA GLY A 29 5.29 -10.87 -1.56
C GLY A 29 6.37 -9.80 -1.60
N TYR A 30 6.02 -8.56 -1.95
CA TYR A 30 6.92 -7.41 -1.94
C TYR A 30 7.46 -7.10 -0.54
N TYR A 31 6.62 -7.34 0.48
CA TYR A 31 6.92 -7.16 1.90
C TYR A 31 7.41 -8.43 2.60
N SER A 32 7.55 -9.54 1.88
CA SER A 32 8.07 -10.79 2.43
C SER A 32 9.57 -10.70 2.74
N ILE A 33 10.04 -11.55 3.65
CA ILE A 33 11.47 -11.76 3.92
C ILE A 33 11.79 -13.25 3.67
N PRO A 34 12.59 -13.61 2.64
CA PRO A 34 13.13 -12.72 1.61
C PRO A 34 12.03 -12.14 0.70
N ARG A 35 12.31 -10.99 0.07
CA ARG A 35 11.39 -10.34 -0.87
C ARG A 35 11.16 -11.23 -2.08
N LYS A 36 9.89 -11.48 -2.44
CA LYS A 36 9.50 -12.43 -3.49
C LYS A 36 9.17 -11.79 -4.84
N THR A 37 9.10 -10.46 -4.91
CA THR A 37 8.84 -9.73 -6.15
C THR A 37 9.55 -8.39 -6.20
N THR A 38 9.63 -7.79 -7.39
CA THR A 38 10.16 -6.45 -7.64
C THR A 38 9.05 -5.47 -8.03
N LEU A 39 9.34 -4.17 -7.91
CA LEU A 39 8.42 -3.14 -8.38
C LEU A 39 8.13 -3.21 -9.89
N SER A 40 9.11 -3.65 -10.69
CA SER A 40 8.95 -3.86 -12.14
C SER A 40 7.96 -4.98 -12.44
N GLU A 41 8.02 -6.10 -11.71
CA GLU A 41 7.07 -7.21 -11.85
C GLU A 41 5.65 -6.81 -11.41
N ILE A 42 5.52 -6.04 -10.34
CA ILE A 42 4.24 -5.47 -9.92
C ILE A 42 3.70 -4.52 -10.99
N GLY A 43 4.56 -3.67 -11.57
CA GLY A 43 4.21 -2.75 -12.64
C GLY A 43 3.68 -3.48 -13.87
N LYS A 44 4.36 -4.55 -14.30
CA LYS A 44 3.90 -5.44 -15.36
C LYS A 44 2.53 -6.05 -15.06
N ALA A 45 2.33 -6.58 -13.84
CA ALA A 45 1.06 -7.17 -13.43
C ALA A 45 -0.11 -6.16 -13.35
N ARG A 46 0.21 -4.87 -13.20
CA ARG A 46 -0.75 -3.77 -13.07
C ARG A 46 -0.86 -2.88 -14.31
N ASN A 47 -0.07 -3.16 -15.35
CA ASN A 47 0.10 -2.32 -16.53
C ASN A 47 0.43 -0.85 -16.21
N ILE A 48 1.39 -0.63 -15.31
CA ILE A 48 1.92 0.71 -14.92
C ILE A 48 3.45 0.68 -14.80
N SER A 49 4.10 1.84 -14.80
CA SER A 49 5.55 1.93 -14.63
C SER A 49 6.00 1.56 -13.21
N ASP A 50 7.26 1.11 -13.08
CA ASP A 50 7.93 0.93 -11.78
C ASP A 50 7.84 2.20 -10.91
N SER A 51 8.06 3.37 -11.51
CA SER A 51 7.94 4.65 -10.81
C SER A 51 6.52 4.91 -10.26
N ALA A 52 5.48 4.56 -11.01
CA ALA A 52 4.09 4.69 -10.57
C ALA A 52 3.78 3.71 -9.43
N VAL A 53 4.28 2.46 -9.50
CA VAL A 53 4.16 1.50 -8.38
C VAL A 53 4.78 2.08 -7.12
N ARG A 54 6.05 2.52 -7.20
CA ARG A 54 6.78 3.11 -6.07
C ARG A 54 6.04 4.29 -5.46
N GLU A 55 5.51 5.18 -6.30
CA GLU A 55 4.75 6.33 -5.85
C GLU A 55 3.45 5.94 -5.14
N HIS A 56 2.69 5.01 -5.71
CA HIS A 56 1.46 4.51 -5.11
C HIS A 56 1.73 3.81 -3.77
N LEU A 57 2.77 2.98 -3.67
CA LEU A 57 3.15 2.35 -2.40
C LEU A 57 3.53 3.42 -1.36
N ARG A 58 4.44 4.33 -1.68
CA ARG A 58 4.86 5.41 -0.76
C ARG A 58 3.68 6.25 -0.27
N LYS A 59 2.78 6.66 -1.18
CA LYS A 59 1.59 7.44 -0.80
C LYS A 59 0.65 6.64 0.09
N SER A 60 0.48 5.35 -0.18
CA SER A 60 -0.39 4.47 0.61
C SER A 60 0.17 4.26 2.00
N GLU A 61 1.45 3.92 2.09
CA GLU A 61 2.18 3.71 3.35
C GLU A 61 2.15 4.99 4.20
N ASN A 62 2.44 6.16 3.62
CA ASN A 62 2.39 7.42 4.35
C ASN A 62 0.98 7.74 4.91
N LYS A 63 -0.09 7.48 4.15
CA LYS A 63 -1.46 7.67 4.65
C LYS A 63 -1.77 6.73 5.81
N ILE A 64 -1.38 5.46 5.70
CA ILE A 64 -1.54 4.48 6.77
C ILE A 64 -0.75 4.91 8.02
N MET A 65 0.50 5.36 7.84
CA MET A 65 1.33 5.84 8.95
C MET A 65 0.74 7.10 9.59
N SER A 66 0.23 8.05 8.81
CA SER A 66 -0.45 9.26 9.34
C SER A 66 -1.66 8.89 10.19
N LEU A 67 -2.47 7.91 9.77
CA LEU A 67 -3.58 7.40 10.59
C LEU A 67 -3.12 6.72 11.88
N ILE A 68 -2.01 5.97 11.85
CA ILE A 68 -1.49 5.27 13.02
C ILE A 68 -0.86 6.25 14.03
N PHE A 69 -0.13 7.25 13.54
CA PHE A 69 0.66 8.16 14.37
C PHE A 69 0.01 9.54 14.59
N GLY A 70 -1.16 9.81 13.99
CA GLY A 70 -1.94 11.03 14.21
C GLY A 70 -1.23 12.31 13.76
N LYS A 71 -0.45 12.25 12.68
CA LYS A 71 0.20 13.43 12.11
C LYS A 71 -0.67 13.97 10.97
N ASP A 72 -1.38 15.06 11.26
CA ASP A 72 -2.02 15.95 10.29
C ASP A 72 -0.96 16.60 9.38
#